data_AF-A0A937H1R9-F1
#
_entry.id   AF-A0A937H1R9-F1
#
_cell.length_a   1.000
_cell.length_b   1.000
_cell.length_c   1.000
_cell.angle_alpha   90.00
_cell.angle_beta   90.00
_cell.angle_gamma   90.00
#
_symmetry.space_group_name_H-M   'P 1'
#
loop_
_entity.id
_entity.type
_entity.pdbx_description
1 polymer ?
#
loop_
_entity_poly.entity_id
_entity_poly.type
_entity_poly.pdbx_seq_one_letter_code
_entity_poly.pdbx_strand_id
1 'polypeptide(L)'
;MLHQSIKYLFLAIILSPISSFAAETKGGLPQLDLNTYPSLIFWSIISLLTGYILMRYLVTPNIKSILNSRETSIQNDLVKAKLSSQEADKIKQAIIVDQEEIKLKSQTILNDALFEARETIEKNENEVSKKLDLKVSKIESKIMDSQKKVLDEIINTAEEITADVVKKFTSLKCDKDDIKSAVKTASKSILMEK
;
A
#
# COMPACT_ATOMS: atom_id res chain seq x y z
N MET A 1 -11.99 -47.33 -37.14
CA MET A 1 -12.11 -48.62 -37.85
C MET A 1 -10.87 -49.01 -38.67
N LEU A 2 -10.12 -48.08 -39.28
CA LEU A 2 -8.93 -48.40 -40.10
C LEU A 2 -7.76 -49.08 -39.36
N HIS A 3 -7.56 -48.78 -38.07
CA HIS A 3 -6.42 -49.31 -37.32
C HIS A 3 -6.60 -50.77 -36.86
N GLN A 4 -7.85 -51.27 -36.90
CA GLN A 4 -8.20 -52.62 -36.47
C GLN A 4 -8.12 -53.61 -37.65
N SER A 5 -8.47 -53.18 -38.86
CA SER A 5 -8.27 -53.97 -40.09
C SER A 5 -6.78 -54.19 -40.42
N ILE A 6 -5.90 -53.22 -40.13
CA ILE A 6 -4.44 -53.36 -40.29
C ILE A 6 -3.85 -54.40 -39.30
N LYS A 7 -4.38 -54.49 -38.09
CA LYS A 7 -3.96 -55.51 -37.11
C LYS A 7 -4.37 -56.93 -37.52
N TYR A 8 -5.58 -57.10 -38.08
CA TYR A 8 -6.01 -58.41 -38.61
C TYR A 8 -5.29 -58.81 -39.89
N LEU A 9 -4.87 -57.84 -40.72
CA LEU A 9 -4.04 -58.10 -41.90
C LEU A 9 -2.63 -58.58 -41.53
N PHE A 10 -2.04 -58.00 -40.48
CA PHE A 10 -0.77 -58.48 -39.92
C PHE A 10 -0.91 -59.88 -39.28
N LEU A 11 -2.05 -60.17 -38.63
CA LEU A 11 -2.32 -61.49 -38.05
C LEU A 11 -2.55 -62.57 -39.12
N ALA A 12 -3.15 -62.22 -40.27
CA ALA A 12 -3.41 -63.15 -41.37
C ALA A 12 -2.13 -63.56 -42.13
N ILE A 13 -1.12 -62.70 -42.18
CA ILE A 13 0.19 -63.00 -42.80
C ILE A 13 0.99 -64.02 -41.95
N ILE A 14 0.79 -64.04 -40.63
CA ILE A 14 1.47 -64.98 -39.72
C ILE A 14 0.86 -66.39 -39.78
N LEU A 15 -0.39 -66.53 -40.23
CA LEU A 15 -1.12 -67.81 -40.27
C LEU A 15 -1.21 -68.45 -41.67
N SER A 16 -0.40 -68.01 -42.63
CA SER A 16 -0.31 -68.70 -43.92
C SER A 16 0.72 -69.83 -43.81
N PRO A 17 0.36 -71.09 -44.07
CA PRO A 17 1.33 -72.17 -44.08
C PRO A 17 2.27 -71.94 -45.24
N ILE A 18 3.55 -71.70 -44.95
CA ILE A 18 4.60 -71.68 -45.95
C ILE A 18 4.66 -73.10 -46.50
N SER A 19 4.13 -73.33 -47.71
CA SER A 19 4.28 -74.61 -48.40
C SER A 19 5.76 -74.83 -48.65
N SER A 20 6.37 -75.68 -47.83
CA SER A 20 7.76 -76.11 -47.99
C SER A 20 7.81 -77.12 -49.12
N PHE A 21 8.37 -76.73 -50.27
CA PHE A 21 8.69 -77.66 -51.35
C PHE A 21 9.91 -78.48 -50.91
N ALA A 22 9.68 -79.70 -50.43
CA ALA A 22 10.74 -80.66 -50.16
C ALA A 22 11.13 -81.35 -51.48
N ALA A 23 12.23 -80.92 -52.09
CA ALA A 23 12.88 -81.65 -53.17
C ALA A 23 13.74 -82.78 -52.58
N GLU A 24 13.61 -83.99 -53.13
CA GLU A 24 14.23 -85.22 -52.65
C GLU A 24 15.74 -85.26 -52.98
N THR A 25 16.61 -85.34 -51.96
CA THR A 25 18.04 -85.64 -52.12
C THR A 25 18.50 -86.70 -51.11
N LYS A 26 19.14 -87.76 -51.62
CA LYS A 26 19.76 -88.85 -50.85
C LYS A 26 20.88 -88.33 -49.93
N GLY A 27 20.69 -88.35 -48.62
CA GLY A 27 21.79 -88.31 -47.64
C GLY A 27 21.45 -87.70 -46.27
N GLY A 28 21.62 -88.49 -45.20
CA GLY A 28 21.66 -88.01 -43.80
C GLY A 28 20.33 -87.54 -43.20
N LEU A 29 20.30 -87.35 -41.86
CA LEU A 29 19.14 -86.72 -41.20
C LEU A 29 18.88 -85.35 -41.87
N PRO A 30 17.66 -85.07 -42.34
CA PRO A 30 17.36 -83.89 -43.15
C PRO A 30 17.63 -82.54 -42.44
N GLN A 31 17.79 -82.54 -41.11
CA GLN A 31 18.13 -81.36 -40.32
C GLN A 31 19.62 -80.99 -40.30
N LEU A 32 20.51 -81.88 -40.73
CA LEU A 32 21.97 -81.66 -40.77
C LEU A 32 22.53 -81.59 -42.19
N ASP A 33 21.66 -81.34 -43.19
CA ASP A 33 22.13 -81.12 -44.56
C ASP A 33 22.76 -79.72 -44.68
N LEU A 34 24.09 -79.69 -44.56
CA LEU A 34 24.91 -78.47 -44.62
C LEU A 34 24.78 -77.73 -45.96
N ASN A 35 24.23 -78.34 -47.01
CA ASN A 35 24.04 -77.69 -48.29
C ASN A 35 22.98 -76.56 -48.27
N THR A 36 22.06 -76.56 -47.30
CA THR A 36 21.00 -75.54 -47.20
C THR A 36 21.41 -74.32 -46.37
N TYR A 37 22.39 -74.46 -45.48
CA TYR A 37 22.84 -73.39 -44.57
C TYR A 37 23.40 -72.14 -45.30
N PRO A 38 24.18 -72.24 -46.39
CA PRO A 38 24.67 -71.07 -47.11
C PRO A 38 23.55 -70.17 -47.63
N SER A 39 22.47 -70.76 -48.15
CA SER A 39 21.29 -70.01 -48.62
C SER A 39 20.57 -69.33 -47.46
N LEU A 40 20.37 -70.05 -46.34
CA LEU A 40 19.75 -69.49 -45.14
C LEU A 40 20.55 -68.30 -44.58
N ILE A 41 21.88 -68.43 -44.54
CA ILE A 41 22.78 -67.36 -44.08
C ILE A 41 22.74 -66.16 -45.04
N PHE A 42 22.73 -66.41 -46.36
CA PHE A 42 22.61 -65.35 -47.36
C PHE A 42 21.32 -64.53 -47.17
N TRP A 43 20.16 -65.19 -47.02
CA TRP A 43 18.88 -64.51 -46.76
C TRP A 43 18.80 -63.87 -45.36
N SER A 44 19.49 -64.43 -44.37
CA SER A 44 19.61 -63.81 -43.05
C SER A 44 20.38 -62.49 -43.12
N ILE A 45 21.50 -62.46 -43.84
CA ILE A 45 22.29 -61.24 -44.02
C ILE A 45 21.50 -60.19 -44.80
N ILE A 46 20.81 -60.57 -45.88
CA ILE A 46 20.05 -59.60 -46.68
C ILE A 46 18.86 -59.01 -45.90
N SER A 47 18.16 -59.84 -45.11
CA SER A 47 17.05 -59.37 -44.28
C SER A 47 17.53 -58.51 -43.11
N LEU A 48 18.66 -58.87 -42.48
CA LEU A 48 19.30 -58.07 -41.44
C LEU A 48 19.74 -56.70 -41.98
N LEU A 49 20.41 -56.65 -43.14
CA LEU A 49 20.81 -55.39 -43.77
C LEU A 49 19.60 -54.54 -44.13
N THR A 50 18.56 -55.15 -44.70
CA THR A 50 17.31 -54.45 -45.04
C THR A 50 16.66 -53.86 -43.79
N GLY A 51 16.56 -54.63 -42.70
CA GLY A 51 16.05 -54.17 -41.42
C GLY A 51 16.90 -53.06 -40.79
N TYR A 52 18.23 -53.17 -40.88
CA TYR A 52 19.17 -52.16 -40.40
C TYR A 52 19.02 -50.83 -41.15
N ILE A 53 18.92 -50.88 -42.48
CA ILE A 53 18.69 -49.70 -43.31
C ILE A 53 17.36 -49.03 -42.93
N LEU A 54 16.29 -49.82 -42.77
CA LEU A 54 15.00 -49.31 -42.36
C LEU A 54 15.06 -48.63 -40.98
N MET A 55 15.70 -49.27 -39.99
CA MET A 55 15.91 -48.69 -38.66
C MET A 55 16.72 -47.39 -38.71
N ARG A 56 17.80 -47.38 -39.49
CA ARG A 56 18.67 -46.20 -39.67
C ARG A 56 17.92 -45.02 -40.27
N TYR A 57 17.08 -45.24 -41.27
CA TYR A 57 16.39 -44.17 -41.99
C TYR A 57 15.05 -43.76 -41.39
N LEU A 58 14.36 -44.62 -40.64
CA LEU A 58 13.06 -44.29 -40.05
C LEU A 58 13.17 -44.01 -38.54
N VAL A 59 13.80 -44.88 -37.77
CA VAL A 59 13.68 -44.81 -36.30
C VAL A 59 14.62 -43.75 -35.70
N THR A 60 15.88 -43.73 -36.12
CA THR A 60 16.86 -42.74 -35.64
C THR A 60 16.44 -41.28 -35.88
N PRO A 61 15.97 -40.85 -37.08
CA PRO A 61 15.56 -39.46 -37.29
C PRO A 61 14.31 -39.08 -36.49
N ASN A 62 13.35 -40.00 -36.32
CA ASN A 62 12.15 -39.74 -35.52
C ASN A 62 12.50 -39.46 -34.04
N ILE A 63 13.39 -40.27 -33.45
CA ILE A 63 13.84 -40.07 -32.08
C ILE A 63 14.61 -38.75 -31.94
N LYS A 64 15.49 -38.44 -32.91
CA LYS A 64 16.25 -37.19 -32.94
C LYS A 64 15.34 -35.96 -32.99
N SER A 65 14.29 -36.00 -33.81
CA SER A 65 13.32 -34.91 -33.92
C SER A 65 12.61 -34.62 -32.59
N ILE A 66 12.20 -35.67 -31.87
CA ILE A 66 11.54 -35.53 -30.57
C ILE A 66 12.51 -34.96 -29.53
N LEU A 67 13.75 -35.46 -29.51
CA LEU A 67 14.77 -34.97 -28.59
C LEU A 67 15.06 -33.49 -28.80
N ASN A 68 15.27 -33.07 -30.05
CA ASN A 68 15.50 -31.67 -30.41
C ASN A 68 14.31 -30.78 -30.02
N SER A 69 13.07 -31.27 -30.22
CA SER A 69 11.86 -30.52 -29.82
C SER A 69 11.81 -30.33 -28.29
N ARG A 70 12.10 -31.37 -27.52
CA ARG A 70 12.15 -31.28 -26.05
C ARG A 70 13.25 -30.35 -25.57
N GLU A 71 14.46 -30.47 -26.13
CA GLU A 71 15.57 -29.60 -25.81
C GLU A 71 15.21 -28.14 -26.11
N THR A 72 14.62 -27.86 -27.27
CA THR A 72 14.16 -26.52 -27.64
C THR A 72 13.12 -25.98 -26.65
N SER A 73 12.14 -26.81 -26.26
CA SER A 73 11.15 -26.40 -25.25
C SER A 73 11.79 -26.09 -23.90
N ILE A 74 12.71 -26.94 -23.42
CA ILE A 74 13.43 -26.72 -22.17
C ILE A 74 14.22 -25.42 -22.23
N GLN A 75 14.96 -25.16 -23.32
CA GLN A 75 15.71 -23.93 -23.49
C GLN A 75 14.78 -22.71 -23.49
N ASN A 76 13.65 -22.78 -24.20
CA ASN A 76 12.65 -21.71 -24.20
C ASN A 76 12.07 -21.46 -22.82
N ASP A 77 11.77 -22.51 -22.06
CA ASP A 77 11.21 -22.38 -20.71
C ASP A 77 12.25 -21.82 -19.73
N LEU A 78 13.54 -22.21 -19.85
CA LEU A 78 14.63 -21.63 -19.08
C LEU A 78 14.82 -20.14 -19.40
N VAL A 79 14.75 -19.75 -20.68
CA VAL A 79 14.81 -18.34 -21.08
C VAL A 79 13.64 -17.56 -20.51
N LYS A 80 12.41 -18.08 -20.62
CA LYS A 80 11.22 -17.45 -20.03
C LYS A 80 11.33 -17.31 -18.51
N ALA A 81 11.79 -18.35 -17.82
CA ALA A 81 12.00 -18.31 -16.38
C ALA A 81 13.04 -17.25 -15.99
N LYS A 82 14.14 -17.15 -16.73
CA LYS A 82 15.17 -16.13 -16.52
C LYS A 82 14.64 -14.72 -16.77
N LEU A 83 13.89 -14.52 -17.85
CA LEU A 83 13.26 -13.22 -18.14
C LEU A 83 12.26 -12.83 -17.05
N SER A 84 11.40 -13.77 -16.61
CA SER A 84 10.45 -13.53 -15.53
C SER A 84 11.15 -13.21 -14.21
N SER A 85 12.25 -13.90 -13.88
CA SER A 85 13.07 -13.60 -12.71
C SER A 85 13.68 -12.20 -12.81
N GLN A 86 14.21 -11.82 -13.97
CA GLN A 86 14.78 -10.49 -14.20
C GLN A 86 13.72 -9.39 -14.11
N GLU A 87 12.50 -9.63 -14.60
CA GLU A 87 11.39 -8.71 -14.47
C GLU A 87 10.95 -8.56 -13.01
N ALA A 88 10.84 -9.67 -12.27
CA ALA A 88 10.55 -9.64 -10.84
C ALA A 88 11.62 -8.86 -10.05
N ASP A 89 12.90 -9.05 -10.38
CA ASP A 89 14.00 -8.30 -9.75
C ASP A 89 13.92 -6.79 -10.06
N LYS A 90 13.58 -6.41 -11.29
CA LYS A 90 13.36 -5.00 -11.66
C LYS A 90 12.18 -4.40 -10.90
N ILE A 91 11.06 -5.11 -10.82
CA ILE A 91 9.88 -4.67 -10.06
C ILE A 91 10.24 -4.51 -8.57
N LYS A 92 10.98 -5.47 -8.01
CA LYS A 92 11.45 -5.41 -6.62
C LYS A 92 12.33 -4.18 -6.38
N GLN A 93 13.26 -3.89 -7.29
CA GLN A 93 14.11 -2.70 -7.19
C GLN A 93 13.28 -1.42 -7.28
N ALA A 94 12.32 -1.34 -8.21
CA ALA A 94 11.41 -0.20 -8.32
C ALA A 94 10.60 0.02 -7.03
N ILE A 95 10.03 -1.05 -6.45
CA ILE A 95 9.30 -0.98 -5.18
C ILE A 95 10.19 -0.47 -4.04
N ILE A 96 11.46 -0.89 -3.97
CA ILE A 96 12.39 -0.40 -2.93
C ILE A 96 12.63 1.11 -3.10
N VAL A 97 12.86 1.58 -4.32
CA VAL A 97 13.04 3.00 -4.61
C VAL A 97 11.78 3.80 -4.26
N ASP A 98 10.61 3.32 -4.68
CA ASP A 98 9.32 3.94 -4.38
C ASP A 98 9.06 4.00 -2.87
N GLN A 99 9.43 2.94 -2.13
CA GLN A 99 9.32 2.92 -0.66
C GLN A 99 10.22 3.96 0.01
N GLU A 100 11.44 4.16 -0.48
CA GLU A 100 12.33 5.21 0.01
C GLU A 100 11.77 6.60 -0.29
N GLU A 101 11.27 6.83 -1.51
CA GLU A 101 10.65 8.10 -1.89
C GLU A 101 9.40 8.41 -1.06
N ILE A 102 8.52 7.42 -0.84
CA ILE A 102 7.33 7.56 0.00
C ILE A 102 7.72 7.90 1.44
N LYS A 103 8.76 7.25 1.99
CA LYS A 103 9.25 7.57 3.34
C LYS A 103 9.74 9.00 3.44
N LEU A 104 10.53 9.46 2.45
CA LEU A 104 11.02 10.84 2.40
C LEU A 104 9.86 11.84 2.29
N LYS A 105 8.93 11.63 1.34
CA LYS A 105 7.72 12.46 1.20
C LYS A 105 6.88 12.49 2.49
N SER A 106 6.72 11.35 3.15
CA SER A 106 5.98 11.27 4.41
C SER A 106 6.67 12.08 5.50
N GLN A 107 8.00 12.00 5.62
CA GLN A 107 8.77 12.81 6.57
C GLN A 107 8.64 14.31 6.26
N THR A 108 8.70 14.71 4.99
CA THR A 108 8.48 16.10 4.58
C THR A 108 7.09 16.57 4.97
N ILE A 109 6.04 15.82 4.61
CA ILE A 109 4.65 16.17 4.96
C ILE A 109 4.47 16.27 6.47
N LEU A 110 5.07 15.37 7.25
CA LEU A 110 5.02 15.44 8.71
C LEU A 110 5.71 16.70 9.25
N ASN A 111 6.87 17.06 8.72
CA ASN A 111 7.58 18.27 9.13
C ASN A 111 6.81 19.54 8.75
N ASP A 112 6.24 19.58 7.55
CA ASP A 112 5.43 20.71 7.07
C ASP A 112 4.16 20.86 7.92
N ALA A 113 3.45 19.77 8.21
CA ALA A 113 2.29 19.78 9.08
C ALA A 113 2.63 20.19 10.52
N LEU A 114 3.78 19.76 11.05
CA LEU A 114 4.26 20.20 12.36
C LEU A 114 4.61 21.70 12.37
N PHE A 115 5.18 22.20 11.28
CA PHE A 115 5.49 23.61 11.12
C PHE A 115 4.21 24.46 11.06
N GLU A 116 3.26 24.09 10.21
CA GLU A 116 1.97 24.78 10.09
C GLU A 116 1.16 24.72 11.40
N ALA A 117 1.18 23.58 12.10
CA ALA A 117 0.55 23.44 13.41
C ALA A 117 1.17 24.38 14.45
N ARG A 118 2.51 24.49 14.49
CA ARG A 118 3.20 25.43 15.39
C ARG A 118 2.87 26.88 15.06
N GLU A 119 2.88 27.25 13.77
CA GLU A 119 2.52 28.60 13.35
C GLU A 119 1.06 28.94 13.72
N THR A 120 0.14 27.99 13.57
CA THR A 120 -1.26 28.15 13.96
C THR A 120 -1.41 28.29 15.47
N ILE A 121 -0.67 27.51 16.25
CA ILE A 121 -0.64 27.64 17.72
C ILE A 121 -0.15 29.03 18.11
N GLU A 122 0.98 29.49 17.57
CA GLU A 122 1.54 30.81 17.88
C GLU A 122 0.58 31.95 17.50
N LYS A 123 -0.10 31.86 16.34
CA LYS A 123 -1.14 32.82 15.96
C LYS A 123 -2.31 32.82 16.95
N ASN A 124 -2.79 31.64 17.33
CA ASN A 124 -3.89 31.51 18.29
C ASN A 124 -3.49 32.03 19.68
N GLU A 125 -2.29 31.74 20.16
CA GLU A 125 -1.77 32.26 21.43
C GLU A 125 -1.71 33.79 21.41
N ASN A 126 -1.16 34.37 20.34
CA ASN A 126 -1.12 35.82 20.16
C ASN A 126 -2.51 36.45 20.10
N GLU A 127 -3.46 35.85 19.39
CA GLU A 127 -4.84 36.31 19.36
C GLU A 127 -5.53 36.23 20.72
N VAL A 128 -5.34 35.11 21.43
CA VAL A 128 -5.91 34.90 22.76
C VAL A 128 -5.31 35.89 23.76
N SER A 129 -3.99 36.11 23.72
CA SER A 129 -3.33 37.13 24.54
C SER A 129 -3.90 38.53 24.28
N LYS A 130 -4.01 38.95 23.01
CA LYS A 130 -4.61 40.25 22.66
C LYS A 130 -6.06 40.37 23.15
N LYS A 131 -6.88 39.32 22.98
CA LYS A 131 -8.26 39.29 23.46
C LYS A 131 -8.33 39.36 24.99
N LEU A 132 -7.37 38.75 25.68
CA LEU A 132 -7.26 38.79 27.13
C LEU A 132 -6.90 40.21 27.60
N ASP A 133 -5.88 40.84 27.01
CA ASP A 133 -5.46 42.21 27.35
C ASP A 133 -6.59 43.22 27.15
N LEU A 134 -7.31 43.12 26.03
CA LEU A 134 -8.49 43.96 25.76
C LEU A 134 -9.60 43.75 26.80
N LYS A 135 -9.83 42.50 27.23
CA LYS A 135 -10.84 42.17 28.24
C LYS A 135 -10.44 42.70 29.62
N VAL A 136 -9.16 42.58 29.98
CA VAL A 136 -8.59 43.15 31.22
C VAL A 136 -8.78 44.65 31.22
N SER A 137 -8.33 45.36 30.19
CA SER A 137 -8.49 46.82 30.07
C SER A 137 -9.95 47.27 30.14
N LYS A 138 -10.87 46.54 29.50
CA LYS A 138 -12.32 46.83 29.56
C LYS A 138 -12.90 46.61 30.96
N ILE A 139 -12.44 45.60 31.68
CA ILE A 139 -12.86 45.33 33.07
C ILE A 139 -12.30 46.42 33.99
N GLU A 140 -11.03 46.80 33.83
CA GLU A 140 -10.41 47.90 34.59
C GLU A 140 -11.18 49.21 34.42
N SER A 141 -11.51 49.59 33.18
CA SER A 141 -12.33 50.78 32.92
C SER A 141 -13.71 50.68 33.58
N LYS A 142 -14.37 49.51 33.52
CA LYS A 142 -15.66 49.30 34.19
C LYS A 142 -15.56 49.39 35.71
N ILE A 143 -14.47 48.88 36.30
CA ILE A 143 -14.22 48.98 37.73
C ILE A 143 -14.04 50.45 38.13
N MET A 144 -13.24 51.21 37.37
CA MET A 144 -13.06 52.64 37.61
C MET A 144 -14.38 53.43 37.50
N ASP A 145 -15.20 53.13 36.49
CA ASP A 145 -16.50 53.77 36.32
C ASP A 145 -17.48 53.39 37.45
N SER A 146 -17.48 52.13 37.88
CA SER A 146 -18.28 51.68 39.02
C SER A 146 -17.83 52.33 40.33
N GLN A 147 -16.53 52.48 40.55
CA GLN A 147 -15.99 53.18 41.71
C GLN A 147 -16.43 54.65 41.73
N LYS A 148 -16.37 55.35 40.60
CA LYS A 148 -16.87 56.73 40.48
C LYS A 148 -18.36 56.83 40.81
N LYS A 149 -19.18 55.93 40.24
CA LYS A 149 -20.63 55.90 40.52
C LYS A 149 -20.94 55.67 41.99
N VAL A 150 -20.25 54.71 42.64
CA VAL A 150 -20.43 54.44 44.07
C VAL A 150 -20.03 55.67 44.90
N LEU A 151 -18.93 56.36 44.56
CA LEU A 151 -18.54 57.59 45.25
C LEU A 151 -19.58 58.70 45.07
N ASP A 152 -20.11 58.88 43.85
CA ASP A 152 -21.17 59.86 43.59
C ASP A 152 -22.47 59.52 44.33
N GLU A 153 -22.88 58.25 44.38
CA GLU A 153 -24.04 57.77 45.15
C GLU A 153 -23.86 57.99 46.65
N ILE A 154 -22.67 57.73 47.20
CA ILE A 154 -22.33 58.00 48.61
C ILE A 154 -22.41 59.51 48.89
N ILE A 155 -21.87 60.36 48.03
CA ILE A 155 -21.94 61.83 48.19
C ILE A 155 -23.39 62.30 48.17
N ASN A 156 -24.18 61.86 47.18
CA ASN A 156 -25.60 62.23 47.08
C ASN A 156 -26.40 61.75 48.30
N THR A 157 -26.15 60.53 48.78
CA THR A 157 -26.82 59.98 49.97
C THR A 157 -26.39 60.74 51.23
N ALA A 158 -25.12 61.12 51.35
CA ALA A 158 -24.63 61.94 52.44
C ALA A 158 -25.25 63.36 52.41
N GLU A 159 -25.39 63.98 51.23
CA GLU A 159 -26.12 65.25 51.05
C GLU A 159 -27.58 65.12 51.50
N GLU A 160 -28.28 64.05 51.11
CA GLU A 160 -29.67 63.79 51.48
C GLU A 160 -29.83 63.58 52.99
N ILE A 161 -29.00 62.72 53.59
CA ILE A 161 -28.98 62.49 55.05
C ILE A 161 -28.67 63.79 55.79
N THR A 162 -27.68 64.56 55.33
CA THR A 162 -27.32 65.84 55.97
C THR A 162 -28.46 66.85 55.86
N ALA A 163 -29.12 66.96 54.71
CA ALA A 163 -30.28 67.82 54.53
C ALA A 163 -31.45 67.42 55.43
N ASP A 164 -31.69 66.13 55.63
CA ASP A 164 -32.75 65.63 56.51
C ASP A 164 -32.43 65.78 58.00
N VAL A 165 -31.16 65.62 58.40
CA VAL A 165 -30.69 65.94 59.76
C VAL A 165 -30.84 67.43 60.03
N VAL A 166 -30.40 68.30 59.13
CA VAL A 166 -30.52 69.77 59.27
C VAL A 166 -31.99 70.20 59.37
N LYS A 167 -32.89 69.66 58.53
CA LYS A 167 -34.34 69.93 58.64
C LYS A 167 -34.94 69.50 59.99
N LYS A 168 -34.48 68.38 60.57
CA LYS A 168 -35.01 67.85 61.84
C LYS A 168 -34.49 68.59 63.08
N PHE A 169 -33.27 69.12 63.05
CA PHE A 169 -32.63 69.74 64.21
C PHE A 169 -32.60 71.27 64.19
N THR A 170 -32.67 71.90 63.02
CA THR A 170 -32.70 73.35 62.88
C THR A 170 -33.94 73.75 62.07
N SER A 171 -34.94 74.34 62.72
CA SER A 171 -36.19 74.80 62.10
C SER A 171 -36.00 76.03 61.19
N LEU A 172 -34.92 76.08 60.41
CA LEU A 172 -34.55 77.14 59.46
C LEU A 172 -34.22 76.51 58.11
N LYS A 173 -34.78 77.09 57.05
CA LYS A 173 -34.66 76.63 55.66
C LYS A 173 -33.28 77.06 55.14
N CYS A 174 -32.24 76.28 55.43
CA CYS A 174 -30.91 76.54 54.90
C CYS A 174 -30.85 76.26 53.40
N ASP A 175 -30.09 77.07 52.67
CA ASP A 175 -30.00 77.03 51.22
C ASP A 175 -29.34 75.74 50.72
N LYS A 176 -29.89 75.14 49.67
CA LYS A 176 -29.44 73.84 49.16
C LYS A 176 -28.02 73.90 48.61
N ASP A 177 -27.56 75.08 48.19
CA ASP A 177 -26.23 75.28 47.62
C ASP A 177 -25.11 75.31 48.68
N ASP A 178 -25.39 75.76 49.90
CA ASP A 178 -24.41 75.76 51.01
C ASP A 178 -24.18 74.36 51.58
N ILE A 179 -25.22 73.53 51.67
CA ILE A 179 -25.10 72.12 52.09
C ILE A 179 -24.29 71.33 51.06
N LYS A 180 -24.56 71.56 49.77
CA LYS A 180 -23.85 70.93 48.66
C LYS A 180 -22.38 71.35 48.60
N SER A 181 -22.07 72.60 48.88
CA SER A 181 -20.68 73.08 48.92
C SER A 181 -19.91 72.56 50.13
N ALA A 182 -20.55 72.46 51.30
CA ALA A 182 -19.95 71.93 52.53
C ALA A 182 -19.67 70.41 52.43
N VAL A 183 -20.62 69.61 51.94
CA VAL A 183 -20.43 68.16 51.76
C VAL A 183 -19.37 67.86 50.69
N LYS A 184 -19.33 68.64 49.60
CA LYS A 184 -18.29 68.52 48.57
C LYS A 184 -16.90 68.94 49.06
N THR A 185 -16.83 69.89 49.99
CA THR A 185 -15.56 70.30 50.63
C THR A 185 -15.07 69.21 51.60
N ALA A 186 -15.98 68.62 52.39
CA ALA A 186 -15.65 67.51 53.30
C ALA A 186 -15.29 66.21 52.55
N SER A 187 -15.94 65.89 51.43
CA SER A 187 -15.58 64.72 50.63
C SER A 187 -14.20 64.88 49.97
N LYS A 188 -13.86 66.10 49.55
CA LYS A 188 -12.56 66.41 48.95
C LYS A 188 -11.41 66.37 49.97
N SER A 189 -11.65 66.78 51.23
CA SER A 189 -10.63 66.66 52.29
C SER A 189 -10.35 65.20 52.67
N ILE A 190 -11.38 64.34 52.69
CA ILE A 190 -11.22 62.90 53.00
C ILE A 190 -10.50 62.14 51.87
N LEU A 191 -10.72 62.53 50.61
CA LEU A 191 -10.05 61.90 49.45
C LEU A 191 -8.59 62.35 49.23
N MET A 192 -8.13 63.44 49.86
CA MET A 192 -6.74 63.93 49.76
C MET A 192 -5.83 63.43 50.90
N GLU A 193 -6.37 62.73 51.90
CA GLU A 193 -5.61 62.24 53.07
C GLU A 193 -5.07 60.80 52.92
N LYS A 194 -5.13 60.23 51.70
CA LYS A 194 -4.42 58.99 51.34
C LYS A 194 -3.64 59.17 50.04
#